data_AF-A0A960CVW8-F1
#
_entry.id   AF-A0A960CVW8-F1
#
_cell.length_a   1.000
_cell.length_b   1.000
_cell.length_c   1.000
_cell.angle_alpha   90.00
_cell.angle_beta   90.00
_cell.angle_gamma   90.00
#
_symmetry.space_group_name_H-M   'P 1'
#
loop_
_entity.id
_entity.type
_entity.pdbx_description
1 polymer ?
#
loop_
_entity_poly.entity_id
_entity_poly.type
_entity_poly.pdbx_seq_one_letter_code
_entity_poly.pdbx_strand_id
1 'polypeptide(L)'
;RAMRMALLAERISATEAYDFGLVSSVHPADELEAAVATVIDTLVSGPAISLRKTKQAINAATLTELESAIGREVDGQAILLTSRDFREGTRAFQEHRKPTFTDE
;
A
#
# COMPACT_ATOMS: atom_id res chain seq x y z
N ARG A 1 5.80 12.19 0.99
CA ARG A 1 5.60 10.95 1.78
C ARG A 1 5.77 9.73 0.90
N ALA A 2 4.91 9.50 -0.11
CA ALA A 2 5.00 8.35 -1.03
C ALA A 2 6.42 8.10 -1.61
N MET A 3 7.04 9.11 -2.22
CA MET A 3 8.38 8.97 -2.81
C MET A 3 9.47 8.58 -1.79
N ARG A 4 9.39 9.14 -0.58
CA ARG A 4 10.33 8.83 0.51
C ARG A 4 10.21 7.36 0.93
N MET A 5 8.98 6.88 1.07
CA MET A 5 8.71 5.47 1.40
C MET A 5 9.21 4.53 0.29
N ALA A 6 8.94 4.86 -0.97
CA ALA A 6 9.31 4.03 -2.12
C ALA A 6 10.83 3.96 -2.36
N LEU A 7 11.52 5.10 -2.30
CA LEU A 7 12.95 5.16 -2.66
C LEU A 7 13.90 4.83 -1.52
N LEU A 8 13.49 5.05 -0.26
CA LEU A 8 14.33 4.81 0.92
C LEU A 8 13.93 3.57 1.72
N ALA A 9 12.86 2.87 1.31
CA ALA A 9 12.33 1.68 1.98
C ALA A 9 12.11 1.87 3.50
N GLU A 10 11.68 3.07 3.89
CA GLU A 10 11.52 3.42 5.31
C GLU A 10 10.33 2.71 5.94
N ARG A 11 10.56 2.13 7.12
CA ARG A 11 9.49 1.59 7.96
C ARG A 11 8.81 2.75 8.70
N ILE A 12 7.49 2.81 8.58
CA ILE A 12 6.66 3.78 9.32
C ILE A 12 5.88 3.06 10.42
N SER A 13 5.68 3.74 11.55
CA SER A 13 4.81 3.30 12.63
C SER A 13 3.33 3.46 12.29
N ALA A 14 2.45 2.80 13.04
CA ALA A 14 1.00 2.96 12.89
C ALA A 14 0.56 4.42 13.12
N THR A 15 1.15 5.11 14.11
CA THR A 15 0.89 6.53 14.39
C THR A 15 1.28 7.41 13.23
N GLU A 16 2.48 7.24 12.65
CA GLU A 16 2.89 7.99 11.47
C GLU A 16 1.98 7.72 10.27
N ALA A 17 1.57 6.46 10.06
CA ALA A 17 0.62 6.12 9.00
C ALA A 17 -0.73 6.84 9.17
N TYR A 18 -1.22 6.98 10.41
CA TYR A 18 -2.43 7.74 10.72
C TYR A 18 -2.25 9.24 10.45
N ASP A 19 -1.17 9.84 10.95
CA ASP A 19 -0.83 11.25 10.72
C ASP A 19 -0.61 11.57 9.23
N PHE A 20 -0.20 10.56 8.45
CA PHE A 20 -0.01 10.68 7.02
C PHE A 20 -1.31 10.58 6.22
N GLY A 21 -2.39 10.12 6.85
CA GLY A 21 -3.67 9.81 6.20
C GLY A 21 -3.67 8.49 5.42
N LEU A 22 -2.73 7.58 5.72
CA LEU A 22 -2.65 6.26 5.07
C LEU A 22 -3.62 5.24 5.70
N VAL A 23 -3.92 5.39 6.99
CA VAL A 23 -4.91 4.58 7.72
C VAL A 23 -5.92 5.49 8.42
N SER A 24 -7.13 4.99 8.67
CA SER A 24 -8.24 5.78 9.22
C SER A 24 -8.34 5.77 10.74
N SER A 25 -7.67 4.85 11.44
CA SER A 25 -7.59 4.80 12.91
C SER A 25 -6.46 3.85 13.35
N VAL A 26 -6.03 3.98 14.62
CA VAL A 26 -5.00 3.14 15.26
C VAL A 26 -5.53 2.76 16.64
N HIS A 27 -5.37 1.48 17.01
CA HIS A 27 -5.87 0.93 18.27
C HIS A 27 -4.77 0.10 18.94
N PRO A 28 -4.80 -0.05 20.28
CA PRO A 28 -4.04 -1.10 20.96
C PRO A 28 -4.32 -2.48 20.34
N ALA A 29 -3.31 -3.36 20.37
CA ALA A 29 -3.38 -4.65 19.68
C ALA A 29 -4.51 -5.54 20.22
N ASP A 30 -4.80 -5.46 21.52
CA ASP A 30 -5.86 -6.18 22.23
C ASP A 30 -7.26 -5.58 22.02
N GLU A 31 -7.36 -4.34 21.53
CA GLU A 31 -8.63 -3.65 21.24
C GLU A 31 -9.01 -3.68 19.75
N LEU A 32 -8.07 -4.04 18.87
CA LEU A 32 -8.25 -3.95 17.41
C LEU A 32 -9.49 -4.72 16.91
N GLU A 33 -9.69 -5.95 17.39
CA GLU A 33 -10.83 -6.78 16.99
C GLU A 33 -12.18 -6.13 17.32
N ALA A 34 -12.30 -5.54 18.52
CA ALA A 34 -13.51 -4.85 18.94
C ALA A 34 -13.77 -3.57 18.12
N ALA A 35 -12.72 -2.82 17.82
CA ALA A 35 -12.81 -1.64 16.96
C ALA A 35 -13.24 -2.01 15.53
N VAL A 36 -12.69 -3.09 14.97
CA VAL A 36 -13.07 -3.61 13.65
C VAL A 36 -14.54 -4.05 13.64
N ALA A 37 -14.99 -4.78 14.67
CA ALA A 37 -16.39 -5.20 14.79
C ALA A 37 -17.35 -3.99 14.78
N THR A 38 -17.00 -2.93 15.50
CA THR A 38 -17.79 -1.69 15.53
C THR A 38 -17.93 -1.05 14.15
N VAL A 39 -16.85 -1.02 13.36
CA VAL A 39 -16.87 -0.50 11.99
C VAL A 39 -17.76 -1.37 11.09
N ILE A 40 -17.64 -2.70 11.21
CA ILE A 40 -18.46 -3.65 10.43
C ILE A 40 -19.94 -3.45 10.75
N ASP A 41 -20.31 -3.42 12.03
CA ASP A 41 -21.70 -3.25 12.46
C ASP A 41 -22.31 -1.93 11.94
N THR A 42 -21.51 -0.86 11.94
CA THR A 42 -21.90 0.44 11.38
C THR A 42 -22.15 0.36 9.87
N LEU A 43 -21.29 -0.33 9.12
CA LEU A 43 -21.44 -0.48 7.68
C LEU A 43 -22.62 -1.37 7.29
N VAL A 44 -22.81 -2.48 8.01
CA VAL A 44 -23.87 -3.47 7.73
C VAL A 44 -25.25 -2.92 8.08
N SER A 45 -25.36 -2.09 9.12
CA SER A 45 -26.61 -1.41 9.48
C SER A 45 -26.92 -0.19 8.60
N GLY A 46 -25.99 0.23 7.74
CA GLY A 46 -26.10 1.44 6.92
C GLY A 46 -26.86 1.26 5.59
N PRO A 47 -27.20 2.38 4.91
CA PRO A 47 -27.90 2.36 3.63
C PRO A 47 -26.97 1.88 2.49
N ALA A 48 -27.02 0.59 2.17
CA ALA A 48 -26.10 -0.07 1.23
C ALA A 48 -25.96 0.63 -0.15
N ILE A 49 -27.05 1.17 -0.71
CA ILE A 49 -27.01 1.88 -2.00
C ILE A 49 -26.24 3.20 -1.86
N SER A 50 -26.50 3.98 -0.82
CA SER A 50 -25.80 5.24 -0.56
C SER A 50 -24.32 4.99 -0.31
N LEU A 51 -23.98 4.02 0.54
CA LEU A 51 -22.59 3.63 0.79
C LEU A 51 -21.84 3.27 -0.50
N ARG A 52 -22.48 2.48 -1.38
CA ARG A 52 -21.93 2.13 -2.69
C ARG A 52 -21.71 3.35 -3.57
N LYS A 53 -22.70 4.24 -3.66
CA LYS A 53 -22.61 5.44 -4.51
C LYS A 53 -21.55 6.42 -3.99
N THR A 54 -21.43 6.59 -2.68
CA THR A 54 -20.37 7.39 -2.05
C THR A 54 -18.99 6.83 -2.39
N LYS A 55 -18.77 5.52 -2.23
CA LYS A 55 -17.49 4.88 -2.60
C LYS A 55 -17.17 5.09 -4.09
N GLN A 56 -18.16 4.88 -4.97
CA GLN A 56 -17.98 5.09 -6.41
C GLN A 56 -17.58 6.52 -6.74
N ALA A 57 -18.24 7.52 -6.15
CA ALA A 57 -17.95 8.93 -6.40
C ALA A 57 -16.55 9.32 -5.93
N ILE A 58 -16.15 8.91 -4.71
CA ILE A 58 -14.82 9.22 -4.17
C ILE A 58 -13.72 8.56 -5.02
N ASN A 59 -13.89 7.28 -5.37
CA ASN A 59 -12.92 6.58 -6.21
C ASN A 59 -12.79 7.25 -7.59
N ALA A 60 -13.91 7.61 -8.22
CA ALA A 60 -13.89 8.32 -9.50
C ALA A 60 -13.18 9.67 -9.43
N ALA A 61 -13.22 10.35 -8.28
CA ALA A 61 -12.56 11.64 -8.08
C ALA A 61 -11.06 11.52 -7.73
N THR A 62 -10.63 10.41 -7.13
CA THR A 62 -9.29 10.30 -6.51
C THR A 62 -8.38 9.26 -7.17
N LEU A 63 -8.95 8.28 -7.88
CA LEU A 63 -8.21 7.17 -8.49
C LEU A 63 -8.19 7.29 -10.03
N THR A 64 -8.26 8.51 -10.56
CA THR A 64 -8.30 8.77 -12.01
C THR A 64 -7.09 8.21 -12.76
N GLU A 65 -5.93 8.19 -12.10
CA GLU A 65 -4.67 7.70 -12.65
C GLU A 65 -4.37 6.23 -12.32
N LEU A 66 -5.26 5.54 -11.60
CA LEU A 66 -4.95 4.21 -11.07
C LEU A 66 -4.64 3.20 -12.18
N GLU A 67 -5.48 3.13 -13.22
CA GLU A 67 -5.26 2.19 -14.34
C GLU A 67 -3.98 2.53 -15.12
N SER A 68 -3.71 3.81 -15.36
CA SER A 68 -2.49 4.25 -16.04
C SER A 68 -1.24 4.05 -15.17
N ALA A 69 -1.36 4.11 -13.84
CA ALA A 69 -0.29 3.75 -12.92
C ALA A 69 0.00 2.25 -12.98
N ILE A 70 -1.03 1.39 -12.90
CA ILE A 70 -0.90 -0.06 -13.05
C ILE A 70 -0.24 -0.42 -14.38
N GLY A 71 -0.63 0.22 -15.49
CA GLY A 71 0.00 -0.02 -16.79
C GLY A 71 1.51 0.27 -16.79
N ARG A 72 1.92 1.41 -16.24
CA ARG A 72 3.35 1.77 -16.10
C ARG A 72 4.10 0.81 -15.17
N GLU A 73 3.46 0.37 -14.08
CA GLU A 73 4.03 -0.60 -13.16
C GLU A 73 4.23 -1.97 -13.81
N VAL A 74 3.28 -2.44 -14.61
CA VAL A 74 3.39 -3.69 -15.37
C VAL A 74 4.56 -3.63 -16.34
N ASP A 75 4.63 -2.59 -17.17
CA ASP A 75 5.70 -2.45 -18.16
C ASP A 75 7.08 -2.33 -17.50
N GLY A 76 7.19 -1.52 -16.45
CA GLY A 76 8.44 -1.33 -15.71
C GLY A 76 8.88 -2.60 -14.98
N GLN A 77 7.97 -3.27 -14.27
CA GLN A 77 8.29 -4.49 -13.53
C GLN A 77 8.63 -5.66 -14.45
N ALA A 78 8.00 -5.77 -15.62
CA ALA A 78 8.35 -6.80 -16.60
C ALA A 78 9.83 -6.73 -17.00
N ILE A 79 10.38 -5.52 -17.12
CA ILE A 79 11.81 -5.30 -17.37
C ILE A 79 12.62 -5.66 -16.13
N LEU A 80 12.28 -5.07 -14.97
CA LEU A 80 13.05 -5.23 -13.73
C LEU A 80 13.14 -6.69 -13.27
N LEU A 81 12.08 -7.49 -13.39
CA LEU A 81 12.08 -8.89 -12.98
C LEU A 81 13.08 -9.77 -13.75
N THR A 82 13.50 -9.35 -14.93
CA THR A 82 14.48 -10.09 -15.74
C THR A 82 15.93 -9.63 -15.53
N SER A 83 16.11 -8.49 -14.84
CA SER A 83 17.38 -7.80 -14.61
C SER A 83 18.35 -8.57 -13.72
N ARG A 84 19.64 -8.16 -13.71
CA ARG A 84 20.66 -8.79 -12.87
C ARG A 84 20.48 -8.34 -11.42
N ASP A 85 20.14 -7.07 -11.23
CA ASP A 85 19.97 -6.47 -9.91
C ASP A 85 18.77 -7.05 -9.16
N PHE A 86 17.70 -7.44 -9.86
CA PHE A 86 16.61 -8.19 -9.24
C PHE A 86 17.06 -9.55 -8.70
N ARG A 87 17.82 -10.32 -9.50
CA ARG A 87 18.34 -11.64 -9.08
C ARG A 87 19.30 -11.49 -7.91
N GLU A 88 20.18 -10.50 -7.96
CA GLU A 88 21.12 -10.21 -6.89
C GLU A 88 20.42 -9.75 -5.61
N GLY A 89 19.45 -8.83 -5.71
CA GLY A 89 18.67 -8.37 -4.56
C GLY A 89 17.94 -9.51 -3.88
N THR A 90 17.30 -10.39 -4.64
CA THR A 90 16.60 -11.58 -4.12
C THR A 90 17.56 -12.53 -3.41
N ARG A 91 18.70 -12.85 -4.05
CA ARG A 91 19.72 -13.73 -3.47
C ARG A 91 20.34 -13.14 -2.20
N ALA A 92 20.71 -11.87 -2.22
CA ALA A 92 21.31 -11.18 -1.08
C ALA A 92 20.35 -11.15 0.13
N PHE A 93 19.05 -10.96 -0.13
CA PHE A 93 18.02 -11.02 0.91
C PHE A 93 17.92 -12.43 1.54
N GLN A 94 17.88 -13.47 0.72
CA GLN A 94 17.83 -14.87 1.19
C GLN A 94 19.09 -15.27 1.98
N GLU A 95 20.25 -14.75 1.58
CA GLU A 95 21.54 -15.00 2.23
C GLU A 95 21.82 -14.03 3.40
N HIS A 96 20.88 -13.15 3.75
CA HIS A 96 21.03 -12.12 4.79
C HIS A 96 22.30 -11.27 4.65
N ARG A 97 22.69 -10.94 3.42
CA ARG A 97 23.85 -10.10 3.12
C ARG A 97 23.46 -8.83 2.37
N LYS A 98 24.41 -7.90 2.24
CA LYS A 98 24.21 -6.69 1.43
C LYS A 98 24.27 -7.02 -0.08
N PRO A 99 23.36 -6.49 -0.91
CA PRO A 99 23.41 -6.66 -2.35
C PRO A 99 24.47 -5.76 -2.99
N THR A 100 24.99 -6.17 -4.16
CA THR A 100 25.83 -5.31 -5.04
C THR A 100 25.13 -5.10 -6.38
N PHE A 101 24.57 -3.91 -6.58
CA PHE A 101 23.85 -3.55 -7.81
C PHE A 101 24.79 -3.07 -8.92
N THR A 102 24.51 -3.43 -10.16
CA THR A 102 25.42 -3.24 -11.32
C THR A 102 24.71 -2.97 -12.66
N ASP A 103 23.38 -3.01 -12.72
CA ASP A 103 22.67 -2.66 -13.95
C ASP A 103 22.84 -1.14 -14.24
N GLU A 104 22.97 -0.76 -15.52
CA GLU A 104 23.13 0.63 -16.01
C GLU A 104 21.82 1.25 -16.49
#